data_AF-F9CZB9-F1
#
_entry.id   AF-F9CZB9-F1
#
_cell.length_a   1.000
_cell.length_b   1.000
_cell.length_c   1.000
_cell.angle_alpha   90.00
_cell.angle_beta   90.00
_cell.angle_gamma   90.00
#
_symmetry.space_group_name_H-M   'P 1'
#
loop_
_entity.id
_entity.type
_entity.pdbx_description
1 polymer ?
#
loop_
_entity_poly.entity_id
_entity_poly.type
_entity_poly.pdbx_seq_one_letter_code
_entity_poly.pdbx_strand_id
1 'polypeptide(L)'
;MFRPQSLLERKSTIFSLVVIGVVAILAIPVIMPHLLHGFHLAHIFLHISGITLAVFITVLAIMAYSKLKTKRLLLSMFAFATFIAAEVVLVVDATWPTLYDMDVLSLLEIGHILTFTTLGLLALGVFRND
;
A
#
# COMPACT_ATOMS: atom_id res chain seq x y z
N MET A 1 -33.07 -13.39 -16.90
CA MET A 1 -32.95 -12.06 -16.26
C MET A 1 -31.47 -11.74 -16.10
N PHE A 2 -30.85 -11.10 -17.10
CA PHE A 2 -29.46 -10.66 -17.02
C PHE A 2 -29.40 -9.36 -16.22
N ARG A 3 -28.98 -9.42 -14.95
CA ARG A 3 -28.61 -8.21 -14.21
C ARG A 3 -27.28 -7.73 -14.78
N PRO A 4 -27.18 -6.53 -15.39
CA PRO A 4 -25.89 -5.96 -15.72
C PRO A 4 -25.14 -5.75 -14.41
N GLN A 5 -24.13 -6.58 -14.16
CA GLN A 5 -23.22 -6.35 -13.04
C GLN A 5 -22.55 -5.00 -13.30
N SER A 6 -22.72 -4.06 -12.38
CA SER A 6 -22.02 -2.79 -12.49
C SER A 6 -20.50 -3.04 -12.53
N LEU A 7 -19.73 -2.18 -13.18
CA LEU A 7 -18.27 -2.34 -13.29
C LEU A 7 -17.58 -2.46 -11.91
N LEU A 8 -18.24 -1.96 -10.85
CA LEU A 8 -17.81 -2.01 -9.45
C LEU A 8 -18.15 -3.34 -8.73
N GLU A 9 -18.89 -4.26 -9.35
CA GLU A 9 -19.20 -5.56 -8.76
C GLU A 9 -18.15 -6.63 -9.10
N ARG A 10 -17.36 -6.41 -10.15
CA ARG A 10 -16.32 -7.35 -10.59
C ARG A 10 -15.00 -7.08 -9.88
N LYS A 11 -14.62 -7.97 -8.96
CA LYS A 11 -13.33 -7.92 -8.24
C LYS A 11 -12.11 -7.74 -9.17
N SER A 12 -12.12 -8.39 -10.34
CA SER A 12 -11.07 -8.26 -11.37
C SER A 12 -11.01 -6.86 -12.00
N THR A 13 -12.16 -6.20 -12.20
CA THR A 13 -12.23 -4.82 -12.71
C THR A 13 -11.74 -3.82 -11.66
N ILE A 14 -12.09 -4.01 -10.39
CA ILE A 14 -11.57 -3.18 -9.28
C ILE A 14 -10.05 -3.32 -9.18
N PHE A 15 -9.53 -4.55 -9.26
CA PHE A 15 -8.09 -4.80 -9.26
C PHE A 15 -7.40 -4.03 -10.39
N SER A 16 -7.87 -4.20 -11.63
CA SER A 16 -7.28 -3.55 -12.80
C SER A 16 -7.31 -2.01 -12.69
N LEU A 17 -8.42 -1.45 -12.23
CA LEU A 17 -8.57 0.00 -12.08
C LEU A 17 -7.66 0.58 -10.99
N VAL A 18 -7.52 -0.11 -9.85
CA VAL A 18 -6.59 0.28 -8.79
C VAL A 18 -5.15 0.19 -9.29
N VAL A 19 -4.77 -0.91 -9.94
CA VAL A 19 -3.43 -1.12 -10.47
C VAL A 19 -3.07 -0.04 -11.49
N ILE A 20 -3.94 0.21 -12.48
CA ILE A 20 -3.71 1.23 -13.50
C ILE A 20 -3.61 2.61 -12.85
N GLY A 21 -4.47 2.94 -11.89
CA GLY A 21 -4.45 4.23 -11.20
C GLY A 21 -3.15 4.46 -10.41
N VAL A 22 -2.73 3.49 -9.60
CA VAL A 22 -1.50 3.60 -8.79
C VAL A 22 -0.27 3.66 -9.70
N VAL A 23 -0.18 2.79 -10.70
CA VAL A 23 0.94 2.77 -11.65
C VAL A 23 0.99 4.07 -12.44
N ALA A 24 -0.14 4.60 -12.91
CA ALA A 24 -0.15 5.86 -13.67
C ALA A 24 0.34 7.06 -12.84
N ILE A 25 -0.03 7.13 -11.55
CA ILE A 25 0.35 8.24 -10.66
C ILE A 25 1.81 8.12 -10.21
N LEU A 26 2.29 6.91 -9.90
CA LEU A 26 3.60 6.72 -9.29
C LEU A 26 4.70 6.37 -10.29
N ALA A 27 4.44 5.54 -11.30
CA ALA A 27 5.50 5.01 -12.14
C ALA A 27 6.18 6.12 -12.97
N ILE A 28 5.41 7.04 -13.55
CA ILE A 28 5.98 8.07 -14.44
C ILE A 28 6.91 9.04 -13.67
N PRO A 29 6.47 9.73 -12.60
CA PRO A 29 7.31 10.72 -11.93
C PRO A 29 8.46 10.09 -11.14
N VAL A 30 8.29 8.86 -10.64
CA VAL A 30 9.28 8.23 -9.74
C VAL A 30 10.31 7.40 -10.52
N ILE A 31 9.90 6.67 -11.57
CA ILE A 31 10.83 5.77 -12.29
C ILE A 31 11.64 6.52 -13.34
N MET A 32 11.06 7.52 -14.02
CA MET A 32 11.71 8.26 -15.10
C MET A 32 13.07 8.89 -14.72
N PRO A 33 13.26 9.53 -13.56
CA PRO A 33 14.57 10.07 -13.17
C PRO A 33 15.62 9.00 -12.81
N HIS A 34 15.21 7.75 -12.53
CA HIS A 34 16.09 6.70 -12.02
C HIS A 34 16.38 5.59 -13.05
N LEU A 35 15.92 5.72 -14.30
CA LEU A 35 16.14 4.76 -15.39
C LEU A 35 17.63 4.42 -15.64
N LEU A 36 18.53 5.35 -15.31
CA LEU A 36 19.98 5.20 -15.53
C LEU A 36 20.75 4.73 -14.28
N HIS A 37 20.10 4.56 -13.14
CA HIS A 37 20.69 4.09 -11.88
C HIS A 37 20.06 2.75 -11.47
N GLY A 38 20.52 1.66 -12.09
CA GLY A 38 19.85 0.34 -12.03
C GLY A 38 19.59 -0.23 -10.64
N PHE A 39 20.46 0.01 -9.65
CA PHE A 39 20.26 -0.49 -8.29
C PHE A 39 19.06 0.18 -7.60
N HIS A 40 18.92 1.50 -7.71
CA HIS A 40 17.80 2.23 -7.11
C HIS A 40 16.46 1.90 -7.77
N LEU A 41 16.48 1.60 -9.07
CA LEU A 41 15.27 1.28 -9.83
C LEU A 41 14.58 0.00 -9.31
N ALA A 42 15.35 -1.03 -8.96
CA ALA A 42 14.79 -2.26 -8.42
C ALA A 42 14.10 -2.03 -7.06
N HIS A 43 14.73 -1.27 -6.16
CA HIS A 43 14.17 -0.94 -4.85
C HIS A 43 12.88 -0.11 -4.97
N ILE A 44 12.89 0.94 -5.79
CA ILE A 44 11.71 1.78 -6.07
C ILE A 44 10.56 0.93 -6.64
N PHE A 45 10.87 0.03 -7.58
CA PHE A 45 9.86 -0.82 -8.20
C PHE A 45 9.19 -1.77 -7.20
N LEU A 46 9.96 -2.33 -6.26
CA LEU A 46 9.41 -3.18 -5.20
C LEU A 46 8.43 -2.39 -4.33
N HIS A 47 8.77 -1.16 -3.96
CA HIS A 47 7.89 -0.34 -3.15
C HIS A 47 6.61 0.07 -3.89
N ILE A 48 6.70 0.47 -5.16
CA ILE A 48 5.52 0.78 -5.98
C ILE A 48 4.60 -0.46 -6.13
N SER A 49 5.19 -1.64 -6.30
CA SER A 49 4.44 -2.91 -6.35
C SER A 49 3.76 -3.21 -5.00
N GLY A 50 4.46 -2.97 -3.90
CA GLY A 50 3.94 -3.07 -2.53
C GLY A 50 2.74 -2.15 -2.30
N ILE A 51 2.87 -0.86 -2.65
CA ILE A 51 1.77 0.13 -2.58
C ILE A 51 0.57 -0.35 -3.39
N THR A 52 0.80 -0.80 -4.62
CA THR A 52 -0.28 -1.24 -5.51
C THR A 52 -1.09 -2.39 -4.90
N LEU A 53 -0.41 -3.41 -4.39
CA LEU A 53 -1.06 -4.55 -3.74
C LEU A 53 -1.76 -4.13 -2.44
N ALA A 54 -1.13 -3.29 -1.64
CA ALA A 54 -1.67 -2.84 -0.36
C ALA A 54 -2.92 -1.97 -0.53
N VAL A 55 -2.94 -1.06 -1.51
CA VAL A 55 -4.15 -0.28 -1.86
C VAL A 55 -5.27 -1.22 -2.28
N PHE A 56 -4.98 -2.20 -3.13
CA PHE A 56 -5.99 -3.18 -3.57
C PHE A 56 -6.59 -3.98 -2.40
N ILE A 57 -5.74 -4.54 -1.54
CA ILE A 57 -6.20 -5.33 -0.38
C ILE A 57 -6.95 -4.42 0.61
N THR A 58 -6.51 -3.17 0.81
CA THR A 58 -7.22 -2.19 1.65
C THR A 58 -8.63 -1.93 1.13
N VAL A 59 -8.80 -1.71 -0.19
CA VAL A 59 -10.12 -1.54 -0.80
C VAL A 59 -10.99 -2.78 -0.59
N LEU A 60 -10.45 -3.98 -0.80
CA LEU A 60 -11.18 -5.23 -0.54
C LEU A 60 -11.58 -5.36 0.95
N ALA A 61 -10.69 -4.99 1.87
CA ALA A 61 -10.95 -5.02 3.29
C ALA A 61 -12.06 -4.01 3.69
N ILE A 62 -12.06 -2.81 3.12
CA ILE A 62 -13.13 -1.81 3.26
C ILE A 62 -14.48 -2.38 2.78
N MET A 63 -14.50 -2.97 1.58
CA MET A 63 -15.70 -3.57 1.01
C MET A 63 -16.22 -4.77 1.82
N ALA A 64 -15.32 -5.56 2.42
CA ALA A 64 -15.69 -6.67 3.27
C ALA A 64 -16.23 -6.18 4.62
N TYR A 65 -15.58 -5.17 5.21
CA TYR A 65 -15.98 -4.57 6.47
C TYR A 65 -17.36 -3.91 6.38
N SER A 66 -17.70 -3.29 5.24
CA SER A 66 -19.04 -2.71 5.05
C SER A 66 -20.17 -3.73 5.16
N LYS A 67 -19.89 -5.02 4.92
CA LYS A 67 -20.86 -6.13 5.00
C LYS A 67 -20.79 -6.90 6.31
N LEU A 68 -19.59 -7.20 6.79
CA LEU A 68 -19.37 -8.12 7.92
C LEU A 68 -19.19 -7.40 9.26
N LYS A 69 -18.69 -6.15 9.25
CA LYS A 69 -18.48 -5.31 10.44
C LYS A 69 -17.64 -5.95 11.57
N THR A 70 -16.78 -6.92 11.25
CA THR A 70 -15.90 -7.55 12.25
C THR A 70 -14.70 -6.66 12.56
N LYS A 71 -14.27 -6.66 13.81
CA LYS A 71 -13.10 -5.90 14.28
C LYS A 71 -11.80 -6.49 13.76
N ARG A 72 -11.78 -7.78 13.41
CA ARG A 72 -10.68 -8.40 12.64
C ARG A 72 -10.44 -7.70 11.31
N LEU A 73 -11.49 -7.47 10.53
CA LEU A 73 -11.37 -6.76 9.24
C LEU A 73 -10.97 -5.30 9.42
N LEU A 74 -11.46 -4.64 10.47
CA LEU A 74 -11.07 -3.27 10.79
C LEU A 74 -9.56 -3.16 11.08
N LEU A 75 -8.99 -4.10 11.84
CA LEU A 75 -7.55 -4.13 12.08
C LEU A 75 -6.76 -4.38 10.81
N SER A 76 -7.21 -5.31 9.95
CA SER A 76 -6.58 -5.53 8.66
C SER A 76 -6.61 -4.28 7.78
N MET A 77 -7.72 -3.52 7.76
CA MET A 77 -7.80 -2.25 7.05
C MET A 77 -6.75 -1.24 7.54
N PHE A 78 -6.67 -1.02 8.87
CA PHE A 78 -5.68 -0.10 9.42
C PHE A 78 -4.25 -0.60 9.22
N ALA A 79 -4.01 -1.90 9.26
CA ALA A 79 -2.72 -2.48 8.98
C ALA A 79 -2.27 -2.18 7.55
N PHE A 80 -3.09 -2.50 6.54
CA PHE A 80 -2.74 -2.24 5.15
C PHE A 80 -2.68 -0.74 4.82
N ALA A 81 -3.49 0.10 5.48
CA ALA A 81 -3.36 1.56 5.39
C ALA A 81 -2.02 2.05 5.95
N THR A 82 -1.59 1.52 7.10
CA THR A 82 -0.28 1.84 7.69
C THR A 82 0.86 1.35 6.80
N PHE A 83 0.70 0.19 6.17
CA PHE A 83 1.67 -0.33 5.21
C PHE A 83 1.81 0.57 3.98
N ILE A 84 0.69 1.07 3.43
CA ILE A 84 0.73 2.05 2.33
C ILE A 84 1.54 3.29 2.75
N ALA A 85 1.30 3.81 3.96
CA ALA A 85 2.05 4.95 4.47
C ALA A 85 3.56 4.64 4.61
N ALA A 86 3.90 3.44 5.10
CA ALA A 86 5.28 2.98 5.20
C ALA A 86 5.97 2.94 3.84
N GLU A 87 5.33 2.32 2.85
CA GLU A 87 5.88 2.19 1.51
C GLU A 87 6.00 3.56 0.81
N VAL A 88 5.07 4.49 1.01
CA VAL A 88 5.19 5.86 0.48
C VAL A 88 6.41 6.56 1.09
N VAL A 89 6.63 6.45 2.40
CA VAL A 89 7.82 6.99 3.08
C VAL A 89 9.09 6.40 2.49
N LEU A 90 9.14 5.08 2.30
CA LEU A 90 10.30 4.38 1.75
C LEU A 90 10.54 4.70 0.27
N VAL A 91 9.49 4.92 -0.54
CA VAL A 91 9.63 5.42 -1.92
C VAL A 91 10.26 6.81 -1.93
N VAL A 92 9.81 7.71 -1.05
CA VAL A 92 10.36 9.07 -0.96
C VAL A 92 11.83 9.02 -0.61
N ASP A 93 12.21 8.23 0.41
CA ASP A 93 13.60 8.03 0.80
C ASP A 93 14.44 7.42 -0.32
N ALA A 94 13.93 6.38 -1.01
CA ALA A 94 14.63 5.75 -2.13
C ALA A 94 14.83 6.69 -3.34
N THR A 95 13.91 7.64 -3.52
CA THR A 95 13.94 8.61 -4.64
C THR A 95 14.85 9.80 -4.32
N TRP A 96 14.79 10.29 -3.08
CA TRP A 96 15.52 11.45 -2.58
C TRP A 96 16.20 11.13 -1.24
N PRO A 97 17.26 10.33 -1.25
CA PRO A 97 17.92 9.90 -0.02
C PRO A 97 18.39 11.10 0.78
N THR A 98 18.20 11.08 2.11
CA THR A 98 18.65 12.10 3.08
C THR A 98 18.04 13.49 2.95
N LEU A 99 17.31 13.80 1.88
CA LEU A 99 16.77 15.15 1.63
C LEU A 99 15.62 15.54 2.56
N TYR A 100 14.90 14.54 3.06
CA TYR A 100 13.71 14.72 3.90
C TYR A 100 13.83 14.01 5.25
N ASP A 101 15.05 13.65 5.64
CA ASP A 101 15.32 13.10 6.97
C ASP A 101 14.96 14.12 8.06
N MET A 102 14.48 13.63 9.21
CA MET A 102 14.23 14.47 10.36
C MET A 102 15.45 14.43 11.29
N ASP A 103 15.72 15.54 12.00
CA ASP A 103 16.93 15.69 12.85
C ASP A 103 17.19 14.53 13.83
N VAL A 104 16.14 13.82 14.25
CA VAL A 104 16.20 12.73 15.24
C VAL A 104 16.05 11.34 14.60
N LEU A 105 15.37 11.23 13.46
CA LEU A 105 15.07 9.95 12.79
C LEU A 105 15.08 10.12 11.27
N SER A 106 15.75 9.20 10.59
CA SER A 106 15.72 9.12 9.13
C SER A 106 14.36 8.65 8.61
N LEU A 107 14.01 9.02 7.38
CA LEU A 107 12.79 8.50 6.73
C LEU A 107 12.83 6.98 6.60
N LEU A 108 14.01 6.42 6.38
CA LEU A 108 14.22 4.98 6.38
C LEU A 108 13.73 4.34 7.68
N GLU A 109 14.13 4.87 8.84
CA GLU A 109 13.72 4.35 10.15
C GLU A 109 12.22 4.54 10.38
N ILE A 110 11.65 5.69 9.97
CA ILE A 110 10.20 5.94 10.05
C ILE A 110 9.44 4.90 9.23
N GLY A 111 9.89 4.60 8.01
CA GLY A 111 9.33 3.56 7.17
C GLY A 111 9.34 2.19 7.86
N HIS A 112 10.46 1.81 8.48
CA HIS A 112 10.57 0.56 9.23
C HIS A 112 9.66 0.51 10.48
N ILE A 113 9.52 1.61 11.22
CA ILE A 113 8.60 1.69 12.35
C ILE A 113 7.15 1.47 11.89
N LEU A 114 6.76 2.06 10.75
CA LEU A 114 5.44 1.87 10.17
C LEU A 114 5.21 0.44 9.67
N THR A 115 6.22 -0.22 9.09
CA THR A 115 6.11 -1.65 8.72
C THR A 115 6.01 -2.55 9.96
N PHE A 116 6.74 -2.27 11.04
CA PHE A 116 6.55 -2.99 12.32
C PHE A 116 5.16 -2.77 12.90
N THR A 117 4.64 -1.54 12.82
CA THR A 117 3.28 -1.22 13.25
C THR A 117 2.24 -2.00 12.44
N THR A 118 2.45 -2.14 11.13
CA THR A 118 1.62 -2.98 10.25
C THR A 118 1.59 -4.42 10.75
N LEU A 119 2.76 -5.01 11.02
CA LEU A 119 2.87 -6.38 11.52
C LEU A 119 2.15 -6.54 12.86
N GLY A 120 2.30 -5.58 13.77
CA GLY A 120 1.59 -5.56 15.05
C GLY A 120 0.06 -5.54 14.88
N LEU A 121 -0.45 -4.68 14.00
CA LEU A 121 -1.88 -4.60 13.70
C LEU A 121 -2.42 -5.90 13.07
N LEU A 122 -1.66 -6.52 12.15
CA LEU A 122 -2.03 -7.81 11.57
C LEU A 122 -2.03 -8.92 12.63
N ALA A 123 -1.02 -8.97 13.49
CA ALA A 123 -0.93 -9.95 14.58
C ALA A 123 -2.14 -9.84 15.53
N LEU A 124 -2.51 -8.62 15.93
CA LEU A 124 -3.72 -8.38 16.72
C LEU A 124 -5.01 -8.83 15.99
N GLY A 125 -5.04 -8.68 14.66
CA GLY A 125 -6.14 -9.15 13.82
C GLY A 125 -6.24 -10.68 13.75
N VAL A 126 -5.11 -11.40 13.76
CA VAL A 126 -5.09 -12.88 13.68
C VAL A 126 -5.65 -13.53 14.93
N PHE A 127 -5.35 -13.00 16.13
CA PHE A 127 -5.82 -13.58 17.39
C PHE A 127 -7.24 -13.16 17.77
N ARG A 128 -7.91 -12.37 16.93
CA ARG A 128 -9.27 -11.94 17.16
C ARG A 128 -10.26 -13.04 16.79
N ASN A 129 -11.20 -13.31 17.69
CA ASN A 129 -12.13 -14.44 17.63
C ASN A 129 -13.59 -13.99 17.40
N ASP A 130 -13.76 -12.79 16.82
CA ASP A 130 -15.03 -12.19 16.45
C ASP A 130 -15.41 -12.46 14.98
#